data_AF-A0A954P0A2-F1
#
_entry.id   AF-A0A954P0A2-F1
#
_cell.length_a   1.000
_cell.length_b   1.000
_cell.length_c   1.000
_cell.angle_alpha   90.00
_cell.angle_beta   90.00
_cell.angle_gamma   90.00
#
_symmetry.space_group_name_H-M   'P 1'
#
loop_
_entity.id
_entity.type
_entity.pdbx_description
1 polymer ?
#
loop_
_entity_poly.entity_id
_entity_poly.type
_entity_poly.pdbx_seq_one_letter_code
_entity_poly.pdbx_strand_id
1 'polypeptide(L)'
;MKCPVCGTSLTQAKYEGVPIYHCLECRGFLASRSRAMGIRHKADRSPEILLDEAKTQLLADTRKTIRCPTCRDLMRKESIPGAAQFKLDVCHRCDLIWFDGGELALFQLAWEASPQGQESAKMQERHQNMSDEERAQLEADIDALPRSSLLGSLLDAFRPPDDGLD
;
A
#
# COMPACT_ATOMS: atom_id res chain seq x y z
N MET A 1 16.26 13.30 8.09
CA MET A 1 16.91 12.35 7.16
C MET A 1 17.15 13.02 5.80
N LYS A 2 18.16 12.60 5.03
CA LYS A 2 18.49 13.20 3.73
C LYS A 2 17.91 12.39 2.57
N CYS A 3 17.48 13.05 1.51
CA CYS A 3 17.03 12.46 0.27
C CYS A 3 18.17 11.64 -0.35
N PRO A 4 17.94 10.37 -0.71
CA PRO A 4 18.98 9.52 -1.26
C PRO A 4 19.37 9.88 -2.71
N VAL A 5 18.55 10.69 -3.39
CA VAL A 5 18.78 11.15 -4.78
C VAL A 5 19.48 12.51 -4.82
N CYS A 6 18.93 13.55 -4.19
CA CYS A 6 19.44 14.92 -4.28
C CYS A 6 20.12 15.45 -3.00
N GLY A 7 20.07 14.71 -1.89
CA GLY A 7 20.71 15.11 -0.63
C GLY A 7 19.96 16.16 0.21
N THR A 8 18.86 16.75 -0.28
CA THR A 8 18.01 17.67 0.50
C THR A 8 17.34 16.97 1.67
N SER A 9 16.98 17.69 2.74
CA SER A 9 16.25 17.10 3.86
C SER A 9 14.85 16.61 3.43
N LEU A 10 14.47 15.40 3.83
CA LEU A 10 13.10 14.91 3.65
C LEU A 10 12.16 15.50 4.70
N THR A 11 10.93 15.80 4.28
CA THR A 11 9.86 16.33 5.13
C THR A 11 8.83 15.24 5.39
N GLN A 12 8.23 15.23 6.59
CA GLN A 12 7.11 14.35 6.88
C GLN A 12 5.86 14.83 6.14
N ALA A 13 5.14 13.90 5.52
CA ALA A 13 3.93 14.17 4.77
C ALA A 13 2.91 13.05 4.98
N LYS A 14 1.72 13.22 4.41
CA LYS A 14 0.72 12.16 4.27
C LYS A 14 0.41 11.98 2.79
N TYR A 15 0.34 10.73 2.35
CA TYR A 15 -0.15 10.36 1.03
C TYR A 15 -1.41 9.52 1.24
N GLU A 16 -2.56 10.05 0.83
CA GLU A 16 -3.87 9.48 1.12
C GLU A 16 -4.00 9.11 2.62
N GLY A 17 -3.68 10.06 3.50
CA GLY A 17 -3.72 9.85 4.95
C GLY A 17 -2.59 9.00 5.53
N VAL A 18 -1.82 8.25 4.72
CA VAL A 18 -0.72 7.39 5.18
C VAL A 18 0.55 8.21 5.43
N PRO A 19 1.16 8.16 6.64
CA PRO A 19 2.37 8.91 6.93
C PRO A 19 3.59 8.42 6.15
N ILE A 20 4.22 9.31 5.39
CA ILE A 20 5.41 9.04 4.58
C ILE A 20 6.41 10.20 4.67
N TYR A 21 7.57 10.05 4.03
CA TYR A 21 8.50 11.17 3.82
C TYR A 21 8.50 11.59 2.37
N HIS A 22 8.62 12.89 2.13
CA HIS A 22 8.60 13.51 0.81
C HIS A 22 9.81 14.42 0.63
N CYS A 23 10.44 14.37 -0.54
CA CYS A 23 11.45 15.33 -0.96
C CYS A 23 10.81 16.41 -1.84
N LEU A 24 10.87 17.67 -1.43
CA LEU A 24 10.28 18.77 -2.21
C LEU A 24 11.04 19.08 -3.52
N GLU A 25 12.30 18.69 -3.63
CA GLU A 25 13.12 19.00 -4.81
C GLU A 25 12.99 17.97 -5.92
N CYS A 26 13.23 16.69 -5.60
CA CYS A 26 13.11 15.62 -6.60
C CYS A 26 11.70 14.99 -6.62
N ARG A 27 10.80 15.45 -5.76
CA ARG A 27 9.41 14.96 -5.62
C ARG A 27 9.28 13.47 -5.30
N GLY A 28 10.38 12.87 -4.82
CA GLY A 28 10.41 11.46 -4.44
C GLY A 28 9.84 11.22 -3.05
N PHE A 29 9.35 10.00 -2.83
CA PHE A 29 8.76 9.56 -1.57
C PHE A 29 9.54 8.41 -0.96
N LEU A 30 9.55 8.36 0.38
CA LEU A 30 10.06 7.22 1.14
C LEU A 30 8.98 6.70 2.07
N ALA A 31 8.71 5.40 1.97
CA ALA A 31 7.75 4.71 2.83
C ALA A 31 8.35 3.38 3.31
N SER A 32 7.80 2.82 4.40
CA SER A 32 8.04 1.40 4.69
C SER A 32 7.25 0.53 3.72
N ARG A 33 7.68 -0.71 3.50
CA ARG A 33 6.97 -1.67 2.63
C ARG A 33 5.53 -1.84 3.06
N SER A 34 5.25 -2.03 4.36
CA SER A 34 3.88 -2.12 4.89
C SER A 34 3.02 -0.90 4.52
N ARG A 35 3.56 0.32 4.64
CA ARG A 35 2.83 1.55 4.26
C ARG A 35 2.62 1.65 2.76
N ALA A 36 3.63 1.33 1.96
CA ALA A 36 3.51 1.29 0.51
C ALA A 36 2.42 0.30 0.07
N MET A 37 2.40 -0.90 0.65
CA MET A 37 1.35 -1.89 0.37
C MET A 37 -0.02 -1.35 0.78
N GLY A 38 -0.15 -0.71 1.94
CA GLY A 38 -1.40 -0.06 2.35
C GLY A 38 -1.88 1.00 1.37
N ILE A 39 -0.98 1.88 0.90
CA ILE A 39 -1.29 2.95 -0.06
C ILE A 39 -1.85 2.39 -1.37
N ARG A 40 -1.23 1.36 -1.97
CA ARG A 40 -1.74 0.81 -3.24
C ARG A 40 -3.15 0.22 -3.16
N HIS A 41 -3.63 -0.16 -1.97
CA HIS A 41 -4.98 -0.67 -1.77
C HIS A 41 -6.01 0.45 -1.54
N LYS A 42 -5.57 1.71 -1.45
CA LYS A 42 -6.47 2.87 -1.34
C LYS A 42 -6.91 3.31 -2.72
N ALA A 43 -8.10 3.89 -2.76
CA ALA A 43 -8.73 4.48 -3.93
C ALA A 43 -9.25 5.88 -3.61
N ASP A 44 -8.56 6.61 -2.72
CA ASP A 44 -8.97 7.96 -2.33
C ASP A 44 -8.68 8.96 -3.47
N ARG A 45 -7.69 8.65 -4.33
CA ARG A 45 -7.40 9.32 -5.60
C ARG A 45 -7.95 8.51 -6.77
N SER A 46 -8.56 9.21 -7.74
CA SER A 46 -9.01 8.56 -8.97
C SER A 46 -7.84 8.25 -9.92
N PRO A 47 -8.00 7.30 -10.86
CA PRO A 47 -6.97 7.00 -11.86
C PRO A 47 -6.52 8.22 -12.66
N GLU A 48 -7.42 9.18 -12.93
CA GLU A 48 -7.10 10.41 -13.65
C GLU A 48 -6.14 11.31 -12.85
N ILE A 49 -6.37 11.44 -11.54
CA ILE A 49 -5.50 12.20 -10.63
C ILE A 49 -4.13 11.52 -10.53
N LEU A 50 -4.10 10.20 -10.38
CA LEU A 50 -2.85 9.43 -10.33
C LEU A 50 -2.05 9.55 -11.63
N LEU A 51 -2.73 9.54 -12.77
CA LEU A 51 -2.08 9.67 -14.08
C LEU A 51 -1.50 11.08 -14.28
N ASP A 52 -2.22 12.12 -13.86
CA ASP A 52 -1.72 13.50 -13.89
C ASP A 52 -0.51 13.69 -12.96
N GLU A 53 -0.59 13.16 -11.73
CA GLU A 53 0.51 13.17 -10.78
C GLU A 53 1.75 12.46 -11.36
N ALA A 54 1.57 11.25 -11.88
CA ALA A 54 2.63 10.49 -12.51
C ALA A 54 3.29 11.31 -13.62
N LYS A 55 2.53 11.86 -14.57
CA LYS A 55 3.07 12.64 -15.69
C LYS A 55 3.79 13.92 -15.26
N THR A 56 3.21 14.65 -14.33
CA THR A 56 3.74 15.95 -13.87
C THR A 56 5.01 15.78 -13.03
N GLN A 57 5.07 14.69 -12.27
CA GLN A 57 6.18 14.45 -11.35
C GLN A 57 7.28 13.57 -11.92
N LEU A 58 7.03 12.82 -13.01
CA LEU A 58 8.02 11.93 -13.64
C LEU A 58 9.27 12.71 -14.04
N LEU A 59 10.26 12.66 -13.16
CA LEU A 59 11.64 12.95 -13.50
C LEU A 59 12.22 11.62 -13.97
N ALA A 60 12.98 11.64 -15.07
CA ALA A 60 13.54 10.41 -15.65
C ALA A 60 14.14 9.50 -14.55
N ASP A 61 13.73 8.22 -14.52
CA ASP A 61 14.12 7.22 -13.50
C ASP A 61 15.61 7.36 -13.18
N THR A 62 15.91 7.49 -11.89
CA THR A 62 17.28 7.50 -11.42
C THR A 62 17.87 6.11 -11.64
N ARG A 63 18.44 5.86 -12.82
CA ARG A 63 19.15 4.62 -13.15
C ARG A 63 20.35 4.34 -12.22
N LYS A 64 20.78 5.34 -11.44
CA LYS A 64 21.88 5.23 -10.48
C LYS A 64 21.40 4.50 -9.22
N THR A 65 22.22 3.57 -8.74
CA THR A 65 21.99 2.94 -7.44
C THR A 65 22.06 3.97 -6.31
N ILE A 66 21.06 3.99 -5.45
CA ILE A 66 20.99 4.88 -4.28
C ILE A 66 21.27 4.16 -2.96
N ARG A 67 21.56 4.93 -1.91
CA ARG A 67 21.79 4.40 -0.55
C ARG A 67 20.64 4.74 0.37
N CYS A 68 20.25 3.78 1.21
CA CYS A 68 19.19 3.94 2.18
C CYS A 68 19.47 5.17 3.08
N PRO A 69 18.51 6.09 3.24
CA PRO A 69 18.70 7.29 4.05
C PRO A 69 18.79 7.00 5.56
N THR A 70 18.44 5.79 6.00
CA THR A 70 18.48 5.34 7.40
C THR A 70 19.77 4.57 7.72
N CYS A 71 20.05 3.48 7.00
CA CYS A 71 21.18 2.60 7.29
C CYS A 71 22.36 2.70 6.32
N ARG A 72 22.24 3.50 5.24
CA ARG A 72 23.27 3.71 4.20
C ARG A 72 23.63 2.48 3.34
N ASP A 73 22.98 1.34 3.57
CA ASP A 73 23.06 0.17 2.67
C ASP A 73 22.56 0.52 1.27
N LEU A 74 23.09 -0.18 0.26
CA LEU A 74 22.64 -0.04 -1.12
C LEU A 74 21.19 -0.54 -1.26
N MET A 75 20.37 0.27 -1.91
CA MET A 75 19.00 -0.13 -2.26
C MET A 75 19.02 -0.94 -3.55
N ARG A 76 18.21 -2.00 -3.60
CA ARG A 76 18.09 -2.87 -4.77
C ARG A 76 16.90 -2.43 -5.61
N LYS A 77 17.08 -2.37 -6.93
CA LYS A 77 15.98 -2.12 -7.86
C LYS A 77 15.15 -3.41 -8.03
N GLU A 78 13.93 -3.39 -7.52
CA GLU A 78 12.94 -4.46 -7.66
C GLU A 78 11.94 -4.11 -8.76
N SER A 79 11.67 -5.08 -9.66
CA SER A 79 10.58 -4.95 -10.63
C SER A 79 9.24 -5.18 -9.95
N ILE A 80 8.24 -4.41 -10.35
CA ILE A 80 6.87 -4.60 -9.88
C ILE A 80 6.11 -5.44 -10.91
N PRO A 81 5.43 -6.52 -10.49
CA PRO A 81 4.50 -7.24 -11.35
C PRO A 81 3.46 -6.28 -11.94
N GLY A 82 3.25 -6.31 -13.25
CA GLY A 82 2.30 -5.44 -13.94
C GLY A 82 2.80 -4.03 -14.26
N ALA A 83 3.99 -3.63 -13.79
CA ALA A 83 4.57 -2.31 -14.08
C ALA A 83 5.99 -2.42 -14.65
N ALA A 84 6.10 -2.78 -15.93
CA ALA A 84 7.41 -2.92 -16.60
C ALA A 84 8.14 -1.58 -16.79
N GLN A 85 7.43 -0.46 -16.63
CA GLN A 85 7.92 0.88 -16.95
C GLN A 85 8.83 1.49 -15.88
N PHE A 86 8.92 0.91 -14.68
CA PHE A 86 9.80 1.40 -13.61
C PHE A 86 10.21 0.29 -12.62
N LYS A 87 11.20 0.60 -11.78
CA LYS A 87 11.70 -0.31 -10.73
C LYS A 87 11.83 0.45 -9.43
N LEU A 88 11.37 -0.16 -8.33
CA LEU A 88 11.45 0.44 -7.01
C LEU A 88 12.81 0.22 -6.39
N ASP A 89 13.36 1.25 -5.77
CA ASP A 89 14.54 1.12 -4.94
C ASP A 89 14.14 0.65 -3.53
N VAL A 90 14.59 -0.55 -3.14
CA VAL A 90 14.22 -1.20 -1.88
C VAL A 90 15.43 -1.42 -0.99
N CYS A 91 15.35 -0.98 0.26
CA CYS A 91 16.27 -1.34 1.32
C CYS A 91 15.71 -2.53 2.12
N HIS A 92 16.32 -3.71 1.97
CA HIS A 92 15.87 -4.91 2.70
C HIS A 92 16.26 -4.94 4.17
N ARG A 93 17.26 -4.16 4.59
CA ARG A 93 17.64 -4.08 6.01
C ARG A 93 16.62 -3.29 6.83
N CYS A 94 16.08 -2.20 6.27
CA CYS A 94 15.13 -1.33 6.95
C CYS A 94 13.68 -1.53 6.49
N ASP A 95 13.46 -2.38 5.49
CA ASP A 95 12.18 -2.56 4.80
C ASP A 95 11.55 -1.23 4.32
N LEU A 96 12.42 -0.38 3.77
CA LEU A 96 12.06 0.94 3.22
C LEU A 96 12.09 0.90 1.69
N ILE A 97 11.13 1.57 1.07
CA ILE A 97 11.00 1.72 -0.37
C ILE A 97 11.11 3.20 -0.70
N TRP A 98 11.98 3.51 -1.66
CA TRP A 98 12.06 4.81 -2.30
C TRP A 98 11.30 4.78 -3.63
N PHE A 99 10.48 5.80 -3.84
CA PHE A 99 9.76 6.07 -5.07
C PHE A 99 10.33 7.37 -5.63
N ASP A 100 10.86 7.35 -6.85
CA ASP A 100 11.18 8.57 -7.57
C ASP A 100 9.88 9.36 -7.89
N GLY A 101 10.04 10.61 -8.33
CA GLY A 101 8.90 11.49 -8.60
C GLY A 101 7.89 10.83 -9.54
N GLY A 102 6.63 10.75 -9.11
CA GLY A 102 5.54 10.11 -9.86
C GLY A 102 5.45 8.58 -9.77
N GLU A 103 6.47 7.88 -9.27
CA GLU A 103 6.45 6.41 -9.21
C GLU A 103 5.43 5.85 -8.20
N LEU A 104 5.15 6.56 -7.11
CA LEU A 104 4.14 6.12 -6.15
C LEU A 104 2.74 6.09 -6.76
N ALA A 105 2.40 7.08 -7.59
CA ALA A 105 1.14 7.09 -8.32
C ALA A 105 1.08 5.97 -9.36
N LEU A 106 2.17 5.75 -10.10
CA LEU A 106 2.29 4.62 -11.03
C LEU A 106 2.16 3.27 -10.32
N PHE A 107 2.64 3.17 -9.08
CA PHE A 107 2.54 1.97 -8.28
C PHE A 107 1.08 1.63 -7.92
N GLN A 108 0.26 2.63 -7.63
CA GLN A 108 -1.17 2.45 -7.40
C GLN A 108 -1.89 2.07 -8.69
N LEU A 109 -1.67 2.81 -9.78
CA LEU A 109 -2.26 2.52 -11.09
C LEU A 109 -1.95 1.09 -11.55
N ALA A 110 -0.71 0.63 -11.36
CA ALA A 110 -0.32 -0.73 -11.70
C ALA A 110 -1.05 -1.79 -10.86
N TRP A 111 -1.31 -1.51 -9.58
CA TRP A 111 -2.12 -2.37 -8.73
C TRP A 111 -3.57 -2.39 -9.21
N GLU A 112 -4.20 -1.23 -9.41
CA GLU A 112 -5.59 -1.10 -9.87
C GLU A 112 -5.83 -1.81 -11.21
N ALA A 113 -4.86 -1.72 -12.13
CA ALA A 113 -4.92 -2.39 -13.43
C ALA A 113 -4.65 -3.91 -13.37
N SER A 114 -4.11 -4.43 -12.26
CA SER A 114 -3.81 -5.85 -12.12
C SER A 114 -5.09 -6.68 -11.88
N PRO A 115 -5.12 -7.97 -12.28
CA PRO A 115 -6.26 -8.84 -11.98
C PRO A 115 -6.61 -8.88 -10.49
N GLN A 116 -5.61 -8.90 -9.62
CA GLN A 116 -5.79 -8.91 -8.17
C GLN A 116 -6.37 -7.59 -7.65
N GLY A 117 -5.94 -6.45 -8.20
CA GLY A 117 -6.50 -5.15 -7.86
C GLY A 117 -7.96 -5.02 -8.30
N GLN A 118 -8.29 -5.46 -9.51
CA GLN A 118 -9.67 -5.47 -10.02
C GLN A 118 -10.59 -6.37 -9.18
N GLU A 119 -10.09 -7.54 -8.76
CA GLU A 119 -10.83 -8.44 -7.88
C GLU A 119 -11.04 -7.84 -6.49
N SER A 120 -9.99 -7.25 -5.91
CA SER A 120 -10.06 -6.52 -4.64
C SER A 120 -11.07 -5.37 -4.69
N ALA A 121 -11.09 -4.60 -5.78
CA ALA A 121 -12.02 -3.49 -5.96
C ALA A 121 -13.47 -3.98 -6.04
N LYS A 122 -13.74 -5.03 -6.82
CA LYS A 122 -15.07 -5.67 -6.89
C LYS A 122 -15.52 -6.20 -5.53
N MET A 123 -14.60 -6.80 -4.77
CA MET A 123 -14.90 -7.30 -3.42
C MET A 123 -15.25 -6.15 -2.46
N GLN A 124 -14.49 -5.06 -2.50
CA GLN A 124 -14.76 -3.86 -1.70
C GLN A 124 -16.09 -3.21 -2.08
N GLU A 125 -16.36 -3.05 -3.38
CA GLU A 125 -17.63 -2.52 -3.90
C GLU A 125 -18.81 -3.38 -3.43
N ARG A 126 -18.71 -4.71 -3.56
CA ARG A 126 -19.72 -5.63 -3.04
C ARG A 126 -19.97 -5.39 -1.56
N HIS A 127 -18.91 -5.30 -0.76
CA HIS A 127 -19.04 -5.09 0.68
C HIS A 127 -19.64 -3.72 1.04
N GLN A 128 -19.28 -2.66 0.30
CA GLN A 128 -19.82 -1.31 0.51
C GLN A 128 -21.29 -1.19 0.08
N ASN A 129 -21.69 -1.95 -0.94
CA ASN A 129 -23.04 -1.93 -1.48
C ASN A 129 -23.95 -3.03 -0.90
N MET A 130 -23.49 -3.82 0.08
CA MET A 130 -24.37 -4.75 0.78
C MET A 130 -25.42 -3.97 1.56
N SER A 131 -26.68 -4.36 1.41
CA SER A 131 -27.78 -3.85 2.23
C SER A 131 -27.61 -4.29 3.69
N ASP A 132 -28.27 -3.58 4.61
CA ASP A 132 -28.26 -3.97 6.03
C ASP A 132 -28.88 -5.35 6.26
N GLU A 133 -29.89 -5.73 5.47
CA GLU A 133 -30.49 -7.08 5.51
C GLU A 133 -29.50 -8.15 5.08
N GLU A 134 -28.77 -7.95 3.97
CA GLU A 134 -27.73 -8.89 3.51
C GLU A 134 -26.57 -9.00 4.50
N ARG A 135 -26.16 -7.87 5.10
CA ARG A 135 -25.12 -7.86 6.15
C ARG A 135 -25.57 -8.64 7.37
N ALA A 136 -26.79 -8.43 7.84
CA ALA A 136 -27.35 -9.15 8.99
C ALA A 136 -27.49 -10.65 8.70
N GLN A 137 -27.91 -11.02 7.49
CA GLN A 137 -28.00 -12.42 7.08
C GLN A 137 -26.62 -13.08 7.03
N LEU A 138 -25.61 -12.41 6.46
CA LEU A 138 -24.25 -12.92 6.42
C LEU A 138 -23.67 -13.14 7.83
N GLU A 139 -23.91 -12.20 8.76
CA GLU A 139 -23.50 -12.33 10.16
C GLU A 139 -24.17 -13.54 10.83
N ALA A 140 -25.49 -13.70 10.65
CA ALA A 140 -26.21 -14.85 11.16
C ALA A 140 -25.73 -16.19 10.55
N ASP A 141 -25.42 -16.22 9.25
CA ASP A 141 -24.89 -17.40 8.58
C ASP A 141 -23.50 -17.78 9.11
N ILE A 142 -22.63 -16.79 9.37
CA ILE A 142 -21.30 -16.99 9.97
C ILE A 142 -21.44 -17.58 11.38
N ASP A 143 -22.34 -17.04 12.21
CA ASP A 143 -22.60 -17.54 13.56
C ASP A 143 -23.18 -18.96 13.58
N ALA A 144 -23.94 -19.32 12.54
CA ALA A 144 -24.51 -20.65 12.38
C ALA A 144 -23.52 -21.69 11.82
N LEU A 145 -22.29 -21.28 11.44
CA LEU A 145 -21.30 -22.22 10.89
C LEU A 145 -20.91 -23.28 11.93
N PRO A 146 -20.82 -24.56 11.52
CA PRO A 146 -20.37 -25.60 12.43
C PRO A 146 -18.92 -25.32 12.85
N ARG A 147 -18.65 -25.44 14.15
CA ARG A 147 -17.32 -25.19 14.75
C ARG A 147 -16.21 -26.07 14.16
N SER A 148 -16.59 -27.21 13.58
CA SER A 148 -15.70 -28.12 12.85
C SER A 148 -15.25 -27.57 11.49
N SER A 149 -15.83 -26.47 11.01
CA SER A 149 -15.35 -25.79 9.82
C SER A 149 -14.07 -25.01 10.13
N LEU A 150 -13.18 -24.91 9.14
CA LEU A 150 -11.91 -24.17 9.21
C LEU A 150 -12.10 -22.72 9.67
N LEU A 151 -13.22 -22.10 9.25
CA LEU A 151 -13.59 -20.74 9.64
C LEU A 151 -14.11 -20.67 11.07
N GLY A 152 -14.96 -21.63 11.49
CA GLY A 152 -15.46 -21.72 12.86
C GLY A 152 -14.35 -21.90 13.89
N SER A 153 -13.34 -22.72 13.57
CA SER A 153 -12.17 -22.91 14.43
C SER A 153 -11.27 -21.65 14.53
N LEU A 154 -11.20 -20.82 13.48
CA LEU A 154 -10.43 -19.57 13.49
C LEU A 154 -11.09 -18.48 14.33
N LEU A 155 -12.42 -18.37 14.31
CA LEU A 155 -13.18 -17.37 15.07
C LEU A 155 -13.04 -17.58 16.58
N ASP A 156 -13.04 -18.83 17.05
CA ASP A 156 -12.80 -19.16 18.46
C ASP A 156 -11.38 -18.78 18.92
N ALA A 157 -10.38 -18.86 18.04
CA ALA A 157 -8.99 -18.57 18.38
C ALA A 157 -8.73 -17.07 18.65
N PHE A 158 -9.60 -16.19 18.16
CA PHE A 158 -9.53 -14.74 18.35
C PHE A 158 -10.62 -14.21 19.30
N ARG A 159 -11.45 -15.09 19.86
CA ARG A 159 -12.44 -14.69 20.85
C ARG A 159 -11.69 -14.22 22.12
N PRO A 160 -11.94 -13.00 22.61
CA PRO A 160 -11.37 -12.58 23.88
C PRO A 160 -11.86 -13.54 24.98
N PRO A 161 -11.04 -13.85 26.00
CA PRO A 161 -11.48 -14.71 27.09
C PRO A 161 -12.75 -14.11 27.71
N ASP A 162 -13.75 -14.96 27.95
CA ASP A 162 -14.98 -14.54 28.65
C ASP A 162 -14.56 -13.97 30.02
N ASP A 163 -14.62 -12.65 30.17
CA ASP A 163 -14.54 -11.98 31.46
C ASP A 163 -15.82 -12.33 32.23
N GLY A 164 -15.80 -13.50 32.86
CA GLY A 164 -16.85 -13.97 33.75
C GLY A 164 -17.06 -12.97 34.88
N LEU A 165 -18.10 -12.16 34.76
CA LEU A 165 -18.69 -11.43 35.87
C LEU A 165 -19.48 -12.45 36.71
N ASP A 166 -18.81 -13.00 37.72
CA ASP A 166 -19.43 -13.50 38.96
C ASP A 166 -19.87 -12.30 39.83
#